data_AF-A0A6U0JIP6-F1
#
_entry.id   AF-A0A6U0JIP6-F1
#
_cell.length_a   1.000
_cell.length_b   1.000
_cell.length_c   1.000
_cell.angle_alpha   90.00
_cell.angle_beta   90.00
_cell.angle_gamma   90.00
#
_symmetry.space_group_name_H-M   'P 1'
#
loop_
_entity.id
_entity.type
_entity.pdbx_description
1 polymer ?
#
loop_
_entity_poly.entity_id
_entity_poly.type
_entity_poly.pdbx_seq_one_letter_code
_entity_poly.pdbx_strand_id
1 'polypeptide(L)'
;MLSSARYFNSVRSARHLPRHPLARLASNSSGGKDQATAAAVVEEPTRRQLMIVALRSAIPMVGFGFMDNIVMIQAGDLIDNSIGITFGLSTLTAAGFGQCISDVAGFTSGGLVDAAVSKLNMPTHGLSQAQLSLKSARIYHTAGGCVGVVIGCLLGMCSLFFMDTDKKERERKARELKTIFETITRDGSKLVSAERCSLWMHDQDKHELWTQVASGTKKGEILRIPDNTGVAGAAVQEATTINILDAYEDSRFNPEVDQKTGFRTRSIIAVPIMQSEGSGSRVIGCIQMVNKKNSDFTDGVFDENDAKLLTMLAGHVKAFTKLVAGED
;
A
#
# COMPACT_ATOMS: atom_id res chain seq x y z
N MET A 1 -13.30 -35.23 -7.74
CA MET A 1 -13.16 -35.52 -6.30
C MET A 1 -12.09 -36.58 -6.01
N LEU A 2 -10.92 -36.54 -6.67
CA LEU A 2 -9.83 -37.53 -6.50
C LEU A 2 -8.46 -36.90 -6.82
N SER A 3 -8.03 -35.88 -6.08
CA SER A 3 -6.65 -35.35 -6.19
C SER A 3 -6.14 -34.64 -4.92
N SER A 4 -6.46 -35.18 -3.74
CA SER A 4 -5.93 -34.66 -2.47
C SER A 4 -5.44 -35.75 -1.50
N ALA A 5 -5.51 -37.03 -1.89
CA ALA A 5 -5.13 -38.15 -1.02
C ALA A 5 -3.69 -38.66 -1.22
N ARG A 6 -2.92 -38.16 -2.20
CA ARG A 6 -1.54 -38.63 -2.46
C ARG A 6 -0.44 -37.83 -1.78
N TYR A 7 -0.72 -36.64 -1.23
CA TYR A 7 0.32 -35.83 -0.60
C TYR A 7 0.55 -36.20 0.89
N PHE A 8 -0.46 -36.75 1.57
CA PHE A 8 -0.38 -37.05 3.01
C PHE A 8 0.31 -38.39 3.36
N ASN A 9 0.49 -39.29 2.40
CA ASN A 9 1.12 -40.61 2.64
C ASN A 9 2.65 -40.62 2.48
N SER A 10 3.27 -39.55 1.97
CA SER A 10 4.74 -39.49 1.80
C SER A 10 5.48 -39.16 3.11
N VAL A 11 4.82 -38.55 4.10
CA VAL A 11 5.48 -38.04 5.31
C VAL A 11 5.49 -39.05 6.47
N ARG A 12 4.83 -40.20 6.35
CA ARG A 12 4.74 -41.22 7.42
C ARG A 12 5.68 -42.42 7.29
N SER A 13 6.45 -42.53 6.19
CA SER A 13 7.28 -43.71 5.86
C SER A 13 8.81 -43.50 5.95
N ALA A 14 9.29 -42.53 6.73
CA ALA A 14 10.73 -42.32 6.96
C ALA A 14 11.14 -42.47 8.44
N ARG A 15 10.37 -43.22 9.23
CA ARG A 15 10.83 -43.78 10.53
C ARG A 15 11.07 -45.27 10.36
N HIS A 16 12.28 -45.64 9.94
CA HIS A 16 12.96 -46.92 10.21
C HIS A 16 14.01 -47.17 9.11
N LEU A 17 15.26 -46.81 9.40
CA LEU A 17 16.41 -47.43 8.73
C LEU A 17 16.93 -48.57 9.63
N PRO A 18 17.40 -49.68 9.03
CA PRO A 18 17.54 -50.97 9.70
C PRO A 18 18.80 -51.05 10.57
N ARG A 19 18.66 -51.70 11.72
CA ARG A 19 19.78 -52.22 12.52
C ARG A 19 20.37 -53.42 11.77
N HIS A 20 21.65 -53.37 11.41
CA HIS A 20 22.41 -54.56 11.00
C HIS A 20 23.56 -54.83 12.00
N PRO A 21 23.91 -56.11 12.26
CA PRO A 21 24.45 -56.55 13.53
C PRO A 21 25.94 -56.89 13.47
N LEU A 22 26.70 -56.45 14.48
CA LEU A 22 27.98 -57.07 14.84
C LEU A 22 28.10 -57.13 16.36
N ALA A 23 27.39 -58.10 16.94
CA ALA A 23 27.76 -58.69 18.22
C ALA A 23 28.32 -60.09 17.92
N ARG A 24 29.65 -60.21 17.91
CA ARG A 24 30.43 -61.40 18.30
C ARG A 24 31.91 -61.13 18.07
N LEU A 25 32.59 -60.77 19.14
CA LEU A 25 33.94 -61.24 19.48
C LEU A 25 34.15 -60.90 20.95
N ALA A 26 33.51 -61.70 21.81
CA ALA A 26 33.95 -61.87 23.18
C ALA A 26 34.98 -62.99 23.17
N SER A 27 36.25 -62.65 23.43
CA SER A 27 37.14 -63.50 24.21
C SER A 27 38.35 -62.69 24.70
N ASN A 28 38.50 -62.70 26.02
CA ASN A 28 39.74 -62.54 26.79
C ASN A 28 40.42 -61.16 26.82
N SER A 29 40.11 -60.38 27.86
CA SER A 29 41.08 -60.26 28.97
C SER A 29 40.40 -59.69 30.21
N SER A 30 40.51 -60.46 31.29
CA SER A 30 40.15 -60.11 32.65
C SER A 30 41.17 -59.14 33.24
N GLY A 31 40.69 -58.05 33.87
CA GLY A 31 41.49 -57.28 34.83
C GLY A 31 41.33 -55.77 34.70
N GLY A 32 40.73 -55.14 35.70
CA GLY A 32 40.68 -53.68 35.83
C GLY A 32 39.29 -53.14 36.12
N LYS A 33 38.77 -53.42 37.33
CA LYS A 33 37.86 -52.48 37.99
C LYS A 33 38.65 -51.18 38.24
N ASP A 34 37.93 -50.05 38.24
CA ASP A 34 38.38 -48.69 38.60
C ASP A 34 38.76 -47.77 37.44
N GLN A 35 37.74 -47.28 36.75
CA GLN A 35 37.74 -45.90 36.27
C GLN A 35 36.31 -45.36 36.33
N ALA A 36 35.96 -44.81 37.50
CA ALA A 36 34.86 -43.88 37.62
C ALA A 36 35.21 -42.64 36.80
N THR A 37 34.52 -42.43 35.68
CA THR A 37 34.60 -41.19 34.93
C THR A 37 33.95 -40.10 35.78
N ALA A 38 34.78 -39.30 36.46
CA ALA A 38 34.34 -38.11 37.17
C ALA A 38 33.64 -37.18 36.17
N ALA A 39 32.33 -36.99 36.31
CA ALA A 39 31.61 -35.92 35.64
C ALA A 39 32.23 -34.61 36.14
N ALA A 40 32.96 -33.90 35.28
CA ALA A 40 33.52 -32.60 35.61
C ALA A 40 32.38 -31.68 36.06
N VAL A 41 32.38 -31.30 37.34
CA VAL A 41 31.41 -30.37 37.91
C VAL A 41 31.62 -29.03 37.21
N VAL A 42 30.71 -28.68 36.30
CA VAL A 42 30.78 -27.42 35.56
C VAL A 42 30.41 -26.30 36.52
N GLU A 43 31.38 -25.44 36.83
CA GLU A 43 31.19 -24.32 37.76
C GLU A 43 30.22 -23.28 37.20
N GLU A 44 29.32 -22.76 38.04
CA GLU A 44 28.29 -21.82 37.60
C GLU A 44 28.87 -20.44 37.22
N PRO A 45 28.41 -19.84 36.10
CA PRO A 45 28.81 -18.50 35.69
C PRO A 45 28.46 -17.42 36.72
N THR A 46 29.35 -16.45 36.90
CA THR A 46 29.05 -15.27 37.73
C THR A 46 28.00 -14.37 37.07
N ARG A 47 27.25 -13.59 37.87
CA ARG A 47 26.26 -12.62 37.37
C ARG A 47 26.85 -11.64 36.36
N ARG A 48 28.09 -11.19 36.55
CA ARG A 48 28.79 -10.29 35.63
C ARG A 48 29.02 -10.95 34.27
N GLN A 49 29.43 -12.22 34.24
CA GLN A 49 29.61 -12.97 33.00
C GLN A 49 28.28 -13.21 32.28
N LEU A 50 27.22 -13.52 33.02
CA LEU A 50 25.86 -13.68 32.48
C LEU A 50 25.31 -12.37 31.88
N MET A 51 25.57 -11.22 32.53
CA MET A 51 25.20 -9.91 31.99
C MET A 51 25.97 -9.57 30.70
N ILE A 52 27.25 -9.95 30.60
CA ILE A 52 28.02 -9.79 29.36
C ILE A 52 27.45 -10.68 28.25
N VAL A 53 27.03 -11.92 28.56
CA VAL A 53 26.33 -12.78 27.59
C VAL A 53 25.05 -12.11 27.11
N ALA A 54 24.21 -11.60 28.02
CA ALA A 54 22.98 -10.89 27.66
C ALA A 54 23.25 -9.66 26.78
N LEU A 55 24.25 -8.84 27.12
CA LEU A 55 24.61 -7.63 26.36
C LEU A 55 25.08 -7.97 24.94
N ARG A 56 25.94 -8.99 24.78
CA ARG A 56 26.41 -9.43 23.47
C ARG A 56 25.28 -10.03 22.61
N SER A 57 24.30 -10.67 23.23
CA SER A 57 23.09 -11.15 22.54
C SER A 57 22.13 -10.02 22.17
N ALA A 58 22.07 -8.95 22.98
CA ALA A 58 21.18 -7.81 22.73
C ALA A 58 21.59 -6.98 21.52
N ILE A 59 22.89 -6.69 21.35
CA ILE A 59 23.37 -5.70 20.36
C ILE A 59 23.01 -6.05 18.90
N PRO A 60 23.26 -7.28 18.40
CA PRO A 60 22.77 -7.68 17.08
C PRO A 60 21.24 -7.60 16.97
N MET A 61 20.53 -7.97 18.04
CA MET A 61 19.07 -7.96 18.06
C MET A 61 18.47 -6.55 18.05
N VAL A 62 19.17 -5.54 18.58
CA VAL A 62 18.79 -4.12 18.42
C VAL A 62 18.85 -3.73 16.94
N GLY A 63 19.94 -4.09 16.25
CA GLY A 63 20.10 -3.81 14.81
C GLY A 63 19.02 -4.50 13.96
N PHE A 64 18.73 -5.77 14.28
CA PHE A 64 17.64 -6.52 13.66
C PHE A 64 16.29 -5.84 13.89
N GLY A 65 15.90 -5.58 15.14
CA GLY A 65 14.58 -4.99 15.45
C GLY A 65 14.40 -3.57 14.91
N PHE A 66 15.47 -2.78 14.84
CA PHE A 66 15.45 -1.45 14.22
C PHE A 66 15.16 -1.52 12.73
N MET A 67 15.91 -2.35 12.01
CA MET A 67 15.72 -2.55 10.58
C MET A 67 14.36 -3.19 10.29
N ASP A 68 13.92 -4.15 11.12
CA ASP A 68 12.64 -4.82 10.99
C ASP A 68 11.48 -3.83 11.04
N ASN A 69 11.43 -2.97 12.06
CA ASN A 69 10.36 -1.97 12.14
C ASN A 69 10.42 -0.91 11.04
N ILE A 70 11.61 -0.54 10.54
CA ILE A 70 11.72 0.39 9.40
C ILE A 70 11.21 -0.23 8.11
N VAL A 71 11.67 -1.45 7.79
CA VAL A 71 11.27 -2.16 6.57
C VAL A 71 9.78 -2.46 6.61
N MET A 72 9.25 -2.91 7.76
CA MET A 72 7.83 -3.11 7.96
C MET A 72 7.02 -1.83 7.68
N ILE A 73 7.41 -0.68 8.25
CA ILE A 73 6.68 0.59 8.08
C ILE A 73 6.72 1.03 6.62
N GLN A 74 7.89 1.01 5.96
CA GLN A 74 8.01 1.45 4.58
C GLN A 74 7.29 0.50 3.61
N ALA A 75 7.48 -0.80 3.76
CA ALA A 75 6.83 -1.79 2.91
C ALA A 75 5.31 -1.78 3.12
N GLY A 76 4.85 -1.71 4.37
CA GLY A 76 3.44 -1.61 4.72
C GLY A 76 2.80 -0.35 4.12
N ASP A 77 3.45 0.80 4.23
CA ASP A 77 2.97 2.07 3.66
C ASP A 77 2.90 2.04 2.13
N LEU A 78 3.91 1.45 1.47
CA LEU A 78 3.88 1.27 0.02
C LEU A 78 2.75 0.35 -0.44
N ILE A 79 2.51 -0.74 0.30
CA ILE A 79 1.43 -1.69 -0.01
C ILE A 79 0.08 -1.03 0.22
N ASP A 80 -0.12 -0.32 1.33
CA ASP A 80 -1.39 0.35 1.65
C ASP A 80 -1.75 1.37 0.55
N ASN A 81 -0.76 2.15 0.11
CA ASN A 81 -0.93 3.16 -0.94
C ASN A 81 -1.00 2.63 -2.37
N SER A 82 -0.78 1.32 -2.59
CA SER A 82 -0.83 0.71 -3.92
C SER A 82 -1.90 -0.37 -4.00
N ILE A 83 -1.56 -1.58 -3.55
CA ILE A 83 -2.43 -2.75 -3.55
C ILE A 83 -3.63 -2.50 -2.63
N GLY A 84 -3.42 -1.81 -1.50
CA GLY A 84 -4.48 -1.48 -0.54
C GLY A 84 -5.62 -0.70 -1.18
N ILE A 85 -5.31 0.42 -1.84
CA ILE A 85 -6.30 1.22 -2.59
C ILE A 85 -6.88 0.42 -3.76
N THR A 86 -6.06 -0.33 -4.49
CA THR A 86 -6.50 -1.05 -5.70
C THR A 86 -7.50 -2.17 -5.40
N PHE A 87 -7.31 -2.88 -4.28
CA PHE A 87 -8.13 -4.04 -3.91
C PHE A 87 -9.02 -3.81 -2.69
N GLY A 88 -9.05 -2.59 -2.15
CA GLY A 88 -9.83 -2.24 -0.96
C GLY A 88 -9.37 -2.98 0.31
N LEU A 89 -8.07 -3.22 0.46
CA LEU A 89 -7.53 -3.89 1.65
C LEU A 89 -7.44 -2.93 2.84
N SER A 90 -7.55 -3.47 4.04
CA SER A 90 -7.36 -2.70 5.26
C SER A 90 -5.88 -2.34 5.47
N THR A 91 -5.60 -1.21 6.12
CA THR A 91 -4.24 -0.81 6.48
C THR A 91 -3.55 -1.84 7.40
N LEU A 92 -4.31 -2.55 8.23
CA LEU A 92 -3.79 -3.67 9.04
C LEU A 92 -3.32 -4.84 8.17
N THR A 93 -3.98 -5.09 7.04
CA THR A 93 -3.55 -6.10 6.06
C THR A 93 -2.22 -5.70 5.43
N ALA A 94 -2.07 -4.42 5.05
CA ALA A 94 -0.81 -3.91 4.50
C ALA A 94 0.34 -3.98 5.52
N ALA A 95 0.09 -3.64 6.79
CA ALA A 95 1.06 -3.81 7.87
C ALA A 95 1.46 -5.29 8.05
N GLY A 96 0.51 -6.23 7.96
CA GLY A 96 0.79 -7.66 8.00
C GLY A 96 1.71 -8.12 6.86
N PHE A 97 1.49 -7.64 5.63
CA PHE A 97 2.43 -7.89 4.53
C PHE A 97 3.79 -7.22 4.75
N GLY A 98 3.80 -6.02 5.33
CA GLY A 98 5.01 -5.34 5.77
C GLY A 98 5.84 -6.20 6.72
N GLN A 99 5.20 -6.86 7.70
CA GLN A 99 5.89 -7.78 8.61
C GLN A 99 6.50 -8.97 7.85
N CYS A 100 5.76 -9.59 6.93
CA CYS A 100 6.29 -10.71 6.14
C CYS A 100 7.52 -10.32 5.32
N ILE A 101 7.50 -9.14 4.68
CA ILE A 101 8.64 -8.63 3.90
C ILE A 101 9.82 -8.35 4.82
N SER A 102 9.52 -7.79 6.00
CA SER A 102 10.50 -7.45 6.99
C SER A 102 11.20 -8.67 7.58
N ASP A 103 10.46 -9.73 7.92
CA ASP A 103 11.03 -10.99 8.42
C ASP A 103 12.01 -11.60 7.39
N VAL A 104 11.68 -11.53 6.10
CA VAL A 104 12.55 -11.99 5.01
C VAL A 104 13.80 -11.10 4.88
N ALA A 105 13.64 -9.78 4.98
CA ALA A 105 14.75 -8.83 4.98
C ALA A 105 15.66 -9.03 6.21
N GLY A 106 15.08 -9.28 7.38
CA GLY A 106 15.77 -9.57 8.63
C GLY A 106 16.59 -10.86 8.57
N PHE A 107 16.03 -11.93 8.00
CA PHE A 107 16.76 -13.17 7.78
C PHE A 107 17.94 -13.01 6.83
N THR A 108 17.76 -12.26 5.73
CA THR A 108 18.80 -12.07 4.70
C THR A 108 19.91 -11.11 5.14
N SER A 109 19.64 -10.21 6.07
CA SER A 109 20.57 -9.19 6.56
C SER A 109 21.35 -9.59 7.82
N GLY A 110 21.10 -10.77 8.40
CA GLY A 110 21.80 -11.24 9.60
C GLY A 110 23.33 -11.17 9.48
N GLY A 111 23.87 -11.52 8.30
CA GLY A 111 25.31 -11.43 8.04
C GLY A 111 25.87 -10.00 8.02
N LEU A 112 25.08 -9.00 7.63
CA LEU A 112 25.48 -7.58 7.68
C LEU A 112 25.49 -7.07 9.11
N VAL A 113 24.48 -7.46 9.91
CA VAL A 113 24.41 -7.12 11.33
C VAL A 113 25.59 -7.73 12.08
N ASP A 114 25.89 -9.02 11.83
CA ASP A 114 27.02 -9.70 12.43
C ASP A 114 28.36 -9.08 12.02
N ALA A 115 28.51 -8.70 10.75
CA ALA A 115 29.69 -7.98 10.27
C ALA A 115 29.84 -6.60 10.92
N ALA A 116 28.75 -5.85 11.11
CA ALA A 116 28.77 -4.56 11.79
C ALA A 116 29.13 -4.70 13.28
N VAL A 117 28.57 -5.70 13.94
CA VAL A 117 28.82 -6.00 15.35
C VAL A 117 30.23 -6.53 15.59
N SER A 118 30.80 -7.28 14.63
CA SER A 118 32.19 -7.76 14.73
C SER A 118 33.22 -6.63 14.80
N LYS A 119 32.88 -5.43 14.30
CA LYS A 119 33.71 -4.23 14.39
C LYS A 119 33.65 -3.54 15.76
N LEU A 120 32.72 -3.94 16.63
CA LEU A 120 32.60 -3.42 17.99
C LEU A 120 33.52 -4.22 18.92
N ASN A 121 34.42 -3.53 19.62
CA ASN A 121 35.30 -4.10 20.64
C ASN A 121 34.52 -4.46 21.92
N MET A 122 33.64 -5.46 21.83
CA MET A 122 32.77 -5.86 22.93
C MET A 122 33.50 -6.69 24.00
N PRO A 123 33.15 -6.56 25.29
CA PRO A 123 33.73 -7.35 26.39
C PRO A 123 33.54 -8.86 26.19
N THR A 124 34.56 -9.66 26.46
CA THR A 124 34.47 -11.13 26.41
C THR A 124 33.92 -11.69 27.71
N HIS A 125 33.03 -12.70 27.64
CA HIS A 125 32.42 -13.32 28.82
C HIS A 125 33.32 -14.37 29.49
N GLY A 126 34.36 -14.86 28.78
CA GLY A 126 35.33 -15.82 29.33
C GLY A 126 34.72 -17.14 29.79
N LEU A 127 33.61 -17.56 29.19
CA LEU A 127 32.88 -18.80 29.57
C LEU A 127 33.27 -19.94 28.64
N SER A 128 33.40 -21.14 29.20
CA SER A 128 33.56 -22.37 28.43
C SER A 128 32.27 -22.76 27.69
N GLN A 129 32.37 -23.60 26.67
CA GLN A 129 31.20 -24.10 25.93
C GLN A 129 30.24 -24.90 26.84
N ALA A 130 30.78 -25.65 27.80
CA ALA A 130 29.98 -26.35 28.80
C ALA A 130 29.17 -25.36 29.67
N GLN A 131 29.76 -24.23 30.05
CA GLN A 131 29.09 -23.19 30.83
C GLN A 131 28.02 -22.42 30.03
N LEU A 132 28.24 -22.17 28.74
CA LEU A 132 27.22 -21.56 27.85
C LEU A 132 26.01 -22.47 27.65
N SER A 133 26.21 -23.79 27.76
CA SER A 133 25.11 -24.76 27.69
C SER A 133 24.25 -24.79 28.95
N LEU A 134 24.65 -24.16 30.06
CA LEU A 134 23.85 -24.13 31.29
C LEU A 134 22.55 -23.35 31.10
N LYS A 135 21.51 -23.72 31.86
CA LYS A 135 20.20 -23.05 31.79
C LYS A 135 20.31 -21.56 32.12
N SER A 136 21.15 -21.18 33.07
CA SER A 136 21.40 -19.79 33.45
C SER A 136 21.95 -18.97 32.27
N ALA A 137 23.01 -19.46 31.60
CA ALA A 137 23.57 -18.79 30.42
C ALA A 137 22.56 -18.69 29.27
N ARG A 138 21.78 -19.75 29.01
CA ARG A 138 20.72 -19.74 27.99
C ARG A 138 19.61 -18.73 28.29
N ILE A 139 19.18 -18.62 29.55
CA ILE A 139 18.16 -17.64 29.96
C ILE A 139 18.66 -16.22 29.71
N TYR A 140 19.90 -15.89 30.10
CA TYR A 140 20.46 -14.56 29.90
C TYR A 140 20.71 -14.25 28.42
N HIS A 141 21.13 -15.24 27.62
CA HIS A 141 21.24 -15.11 26.18
C HIS A 141 19.89 -14.75 25.55
N THR A 142 18.84 -15.53 25.85
CA THR A 142 17.50 -15.29 25.32
C THR A 142 16.91 -13.98 25.83
N ALA A 143 17.03 -13.67 27.13
CA ALA A 143 16.53 -12.43 27.71
C ALA A 143 17.23 -11.21 27.11
N GLY A 144 18.55 -11.27 26.94
CA GLY A 144 19.32 -10.24 26.25
C GLY A 144 18.85 -10.03 24.81
N GLY A 145 18.62 -11.12 24.08
CA GLY A 145 18.05 -11.06 22.74
C GLY A 145 16.67 -10.40 22.69
N CYS A 146 15.74 -10.82 23.57
CA CYS A 146 14.40 -10.23 23.66
C CYS A 146 14.45 -8.73 23.97
N VAL A 147 15.28 -8.32 24.94
CA VAL A 147 15.47 -6.90 25.28
C VAL A 147 16.05 -6.14 24.08
N GLY A 148 17.01 -6.73 23.38
CA GLY A 148 17.58 -6.17 22.16
C GLY A 148 16.52 -5.92 21.07
N VAL A 149 15.69 -6.93 20.76
CA VAL A 149 14.59 -6.79 19.79
C VAL A 149 13.64 -5.67 20.21
N VAL A 150 13.18 -5.64 21.47
CA VAL A 150 12.26 -4.61 21.96
C VAL A 150 12.85 -3.21 21.82
N ILE A 151 14.12 -3.01 22.22
CA ILE A 151 14.80 -1.72 22.08
C ILE A 151 14.93 -1.34 20.60
N GLY A 152 15.35 -2.27 19.75
CA GLY A 152 15.43 -2.06 18.30
C GLY A 152 14.10 -1.63 17.70
N CYS A 153 13.04 -2.36 18.03
CA CYS A 153 11.68 -2.06 17.59
C CYS A 153 11.23 -0.66 18.04
N LEU A 154 11.45 -0.29 19.31
CA LEU A 154 11.12 1.04 19.83
C LEU A 154 11.87 2.14 19.08
N LEU A 155 13.17 1.95 18.80
CA LEU A 155 13.98 2.87 18.00
C LEU A 155 13.45 2.98 16.55
N GLY A 156 13.06 1.86 15.94
CA GLY A 156 12.47 1.86 14.60
C GLY A 156 11.14 2.63 14.55
N MET A 157 10.30 2.50 15.58
CA MET A 157 9.04 3.23 15.72
C MET A 157 9.22 4.74 15.93
N CYS A 158 10.41 5.24 16.31
CA CYS A 158 10.68 6.68 16.30
C CYS A 158 10.47 7.30 14.91
N SER A 159 10.56 6.51 13.84
CA SER A 159 10.23 6.95 12.48
C SER A 159 8.78 7.45 12.34
N LEU A 160 7.85 6.95 13.17
CA LEU A 160 6.46 7.42 13.19
C LEU A 160 6.34 8.84 13.74
N PHE A 161 7.22 9.27 14.65
CA PHE A 161 7.19 10.63 15.18
C PHE A 161 7.53 11.69 14.12
N PHE A 162 8.29 11.32 13.10
CA PHE A 162 8.63 12.21 11.98
C PHE A 162 7.65 12.10 10.81
N MET A 163 6.63 11.24 10.94
CA MET A 163 5.64 11.00 9.90
C MET A 163 4.41 11.88 10.16
N ASP A 164 4.16 12.84 9.27
CA ASP A 164 2.93 13.63 9.28
C ASP A 164 1.76 12.75 8.82
N THR A 165 1.05 12.17 9.78
CA THR A 165 -0.10 11.29 9.55
C THR A 165 -1.25 12.02 8.87
N ASP A 166 -1.47 13.29 9.20
CA ASP A 166 -2.58 14.08 8.67
C ASP A 166 -2.37 14.43 7.20
N LYS A 167 -1.12 14.76 6.83
CA LYS A 167 -0.75 14.94 5.42
C LYS A 167 -0.95 13.63 4.64
N LYS A 168 -0.51 12.50 5.19
CA LYS A 168 -0.66 11.19 4.54
C LYS A 168 -2.11 10.80 4.32
N GLU A 169 -2.96 11.01 5.33
CA GLU A 169 -4.39 10.69 5.21
C GLU A 169 -5.06 11.54 4.12
N ARG A 170 -4.73 12.85 4.05
CA ARG A 170 -5.21 13.74 2.98
C ARG A 170 -4.76 13.27 1.59
N GLU A 171 -3.50 12.89 1.44
CA GLU A 171 -2.97 12.36 0.17
C GLU A 171 -3.65 11.04 -0.23
N ARG A 172 -3.92 10.16 0.73
CA ARG A 172 -4.65 8.91 0.51
C ARG A 172 -6.08 9.17 0.03
N LYS A 173 -6.84 10.00 0.74
CA LYS A 173 -8.21 10.39 0.34
C LYS A 173 -8.22 11.02 -1.06
N ALA A 174 -7.24 11.87 -1.37
CA ALA A 174 -7.11 12.46 -2.70
C ALA A 174 -6.83 11.42 -3.80
N ARG A 175 -6.01 10.39 -3.52
CA ARG A 175 -5.76 9.27 -4.46
C ARG A 175 -7.00 8.42 -4.68
N GLU A 176 -7.73 8.09 -3.62
CA GLU A 176 -8.98 7.34 -3.69
C GLU A 176 -10.02 8.08 -4.55
N LEU A 177 -10.22 9.38 -4.29
CA LEU A 177 -11.09 10.23 -5.12
C LEU A 177 -10.67 10.25 -6.58
N LYS A 178 -9.39 10.46 -6.86
CA LYS A 178 -8.88 10.49 -8.23
C LYS A 178 -9.20 9.19 -8.97
N THR A 179 -9.04 8.05 -8.31
CA THR A 179 -9.32 6.73 -8.90
C THR A 179 -10.81 6.55 -9.21
N ILE A 180 -11.67 7.00 -8.31
CA ILE A 180 -13.12 6.97 -8.49
C ILE A 180 -13.52 7.89 -9.66
N PHE A 181 -13.00 9.12 -9.69
CA PHE A 181 -13.28 10.06 -10.77
C PHE A 181 -12.78 9.57 -12.13
N GLU A 182 -11.61 8.94 -12.19
CA GLU A 182 -11.09 8.32 -13.42
C GLU A 182 -12.01 7.19 -13.89
N THR A 183 -12.52 6.39 -12.96
CA THR A 183 -13.45 5.29 -13.25
C THR A 183 -14.79 5.83 -13.76
N ILE A 184 -15.39 6.81 -13.07
CA ILE A 184 -16.64 7.47 -13.49
C ILE A 184 -16.48 8.12 -14.87
N THR A 185 -15.37 8.81 -15.11
CA THR A 185 -15.12 9.50 -16.39
C THR A 185 -14.97 8.50 -17.53
N ARG A 186 -14.17 7.45 -17.33
CA ARG A 186 -13.89 6.42 -18.34
C ARG A 186 -15.11 5.55 -18.63
N ASP A 187 -15.81 5.11 -17.61
CA ASP A 187 -16.93 4.18 -17.77
C ASP A 187 -18.19 4.97 -18.14
N GLY A 188 -18.33 6.21 -17.65
CA GLY A 188 -19.34 7.16 -18.07
C GLY A 188 -19.25 7.51 -19.55
N SER A 189 -18.03 7.77 -20.08
CA SER A 189 -17.88 8.04 -21.52
C SER A 189 -18.29 6.86 -22.38
N LYS A 190 -18.04 5.63 -21.93
CA LYS A 190 -18.50 4.41 -22.63
C LYS A 190 -20.02 4.25 -22.55
N LEU A 191 -20.62 4.53 -21.40
CA LEU A 191 -22.07 4.43 -21.20
C LEU A 191 -22.86 5.32 -22.15
N VAL A 192 -22.36 6.53 -22.41
CA VAL A 192 -22.99 7.48 -23.35
C VAL A 192 -22.31 7.52 -24.71
N SER A 193 -21.43 6.57 -25.03
CA SER A 193 -20.71 6.51 -26.32
C SER A 193 -20.03 7.83 -26.73
N ALA A 194 -19.40 8.53 -25.79
CA ALA A 194 -18.65 9.76 -26.05
C ALA A 194 -17.19 9.47 -26.40
N GLU A 195 -16.63 10.23 -27.35
CA GLU A 195 -15.22 10.14 -27.76
C GLU A 195 -14.27 10.65 -26.66
N ARG A 196 -14.67 11.73 -25.97
CA ARG A 196 -13.93 12.29 -24.83
C ARG A 196 -14.88 12.64 -23.69
N CYS A 197 -14.31 12.64 -22.48
CA CYS A 197 -14.98 13.03 -21.26
C CYS A 197 -14.00 13.84 -20.40
N SER A 198 -14.52 14.85 -19.74
CA SER A 198 -13.79 15.68 -18.80
C SER A 198 -14.65 15.96 -17.58
N LEU A 199 -14.06 15.77 -16.40
CA LEU A 199 -14.64 16.19 -15.13
C LEU A 199 -14.00 17.51 -14.70
N TRP A 200 -14.80 18.57 -14.70
CA TRP A 200 -14.39 19.91 -14.27
C TRP A 200 -14.83 20.15 -12.83
N MET A 201 -13.94 20.67 -12.01
CA MET A 201 -14.19 21.09 -10.63
C MET A 201 -14.18 22.62 -10.56
N HIS A 202 -15.07 23.19 -9.76
CA HIS A 202 -15.25 24.63 -9.64
C HIS A 202 -14.57 25.18 -8.40
N ASP A 203 -13.54 26.01 -8.61
CA ASP A 203 -12.92 26.83 -7.59
C ASP A 203 -13.59 28.21 -7.60
N GLN A 204 -14.59 28.38 -6.73
CA GLN A 204 -15.39 29.60 -6.64
C GLN A 204 -14.59 30.80 -6.14
N ASP A 205 -13.62 30.58 -5.26
CA ASP A 205 -12.81 31.67 -4.69
C ASP A 205 -11.90 32.29 -5.74
N LYS A 206 -11.46 31.47 -6.71
CA LYS A 206 -10.60 31.92 -7.82
C LYS A 206 -11.34 32.21 -9.11
N HIS A 207 -12.64 31.90 -9.20
CA HIS A 207 -13.41 31.94 -10.45
C HIS A 207 -12.80 31.09 -11.57
N GLU A 208 -12.38 29.86 -11.23
CA GLU A 208 -11.72 28.95 -12.16
C GLU A 208 -12.40 27.57 -12.20
N LEU A 209 -12.40 26.97 -13.38
CA LEU A 209 -12.66 25.55 -13.60
C LEU A 209 -11.36 24.82 -13.88
N TRP A 210 -11.18 23.67 -13.25
CA TRP A 210 -10.01 22.83 -13.48
C TRP A 210 -10.38 21.36 -13.64
N THR A 211 -9.68 20.65 -14.53
CA THR A 211 -9.99 19.25 -14.83
C THR A 211 -9.35 18.32 -13.81
N GLN A 212 -10.17 17.50 -13.15
CA GLN A 212 -9.68 16.39 -12.33
C GLN A 212 -9.30 15.19 -13.20
N VAL A 213 -10.04 14.97 -14.28
CA VAL A 213 -9.80 13.95 -15.29
C VAL A 213 -10.16 14.54 -16.65
N ALA A 214 -9.29 14.35 -17.65
CA ALA A 214 -9.57 14.68 -19.04
C ALA A 214 -9.11 13.52 -19.93
N SER A 215 -10.04 12.92 -20.66
CA SER A 215 -9.73 11.89 -21.65
C SER A 215 -9.16 12.54 -22.91
N GLY A 216 -8.06 11.99 -23.43
CA GLY A 216 -7.42 12.48 -24.67
C GLY A 216 -6.36 13.57 -24.47
N THR A 217 -5.99 13.89 -23.23
CA THR A 217 -4.81 14.72 -22.89
C THR A 217 -3.63 13.85 -22.45
N LYS A 218 -2.45 14.46 -22.23
CA LYS A 218 -1.32 13.71 -21.65
C LYS A 218 -1.70 13.25 -20.24
N LYS A 219 -1.34 12.02 -19.89
CA LYS A 219 -1.65 11.45 -18.57
C LYS A 219 -1.15 12.38 -17.45
N GLY A 220 -2.07 12.93 -16.64
CA GLY A 220 -1.76 13.83 -15.53
C GLY A 220 -1.77 15.32 -15.86
N GLU A 221 -2.14 15.72 -17.07
CA GLU A 221 -2.33 17.12 -17.44
C GLU A 221 -3.63 17.67 -16.82
N ILE A 222 -3.51 18.77 -16.06
CA ILE A 222 -4.63 19.48 -15.45
C ILE A 222 -4.86 20.75 -16.28
N LEU A 223 -6.00 20.82 -16.94
CA LEU A 223 -6.44 22.03 -17.64
C LEU A 223 -7.09 22.98 -16.63
N ARG A 224 -6.86 24.28 -16.79
CA ARG A 224 -7.53 25.35 -16.04
C ARG A 224 -8.07 26.39 -16.99
N ILE A 225 -9.31 26.81 -16.78
CA ILE A 225 -10.00 27.86 -17.54
C ILE A 225 -10.79 28.76 -16.58
N PRO A 226 -11.06 30.02 -16.92
CA PRO A 226 -12.02 30.84 -16.17
C PRO A 226 -13.41 30.20 -16.13
N ASP A 227 -14.13 30.37 -15.02
CA ASP A 227 -15.48 29.80 -14.79
C ASP A 227 -16.59 30.40 -15.68
N ASN A 228 -16.28 31.44 -16.45
CA ASN A 228 -17.18 32.12 -17.39
C ASN A 228 -16.88 31.79 -18.86
N THR A 229 -15.95 30.86 -19.11
CA THR A 229 -15.47 30.55 -20.47
C THR A 229 -15.92 29.17 -20.91
N GLY A 230 -16.33 29.05 -22.17
CA GLY A 230 -16.67 27.76 -22.77
C GLY A 230 -18.00 27.19 -22.31
N VAL A 231 -18.30 26.01 -22.81
CA VAL A 231 -19.54 25.26 -22.51
C VAL A 231 -19.56 24.80 -21.04
N ALA A 232 -18.39 24.39 -20.51
CA ALA A 232 -18.26 24.03 -19.09
C ALA A 232 -18.56 25.21 -18.17
N GLY A 233 -18.01 26.40 -18.46
CA GLY A 233 -18.29 27.62 -17.71
C GLY A 233 -19.76 27.97 -17.71
N ALA A 234 -20.39 27.97 -18.89
CA ALA A 234 -21.82 28.23 -19.02
C ALA A 234 -22.67 27.25 -18.19
N ALA A 235 -22.38 25.94 -18.24
CA ALA A 235 -23.15 24.95 -17.49
C ALA A 235 -23.02 25.14 -15.97
N VAL A 236 -21.84 25.57 -15.52
CA VAL A 236 -21.59 25.84 -14.10
C VAL A 236 -22.25 27.14 -13.64
N GLN A 237 -22.16 28.23 -14.42
CA GLN A 237 -22.76 29.53 -14.10
C GLN A 237 -24.28 29.49 -14.15
N GLU A 238 -24.85 28.87 -15.18
CA GLU A 238 -26.30 28.75 -15.36
C GLU A 238 -26.91 27.68 -14.46
N ALA A 239 -26.10 26.77 -13.91
CA ALA A 239 -26.53 25.59 -13.15
C ALA A 239 -27.53 24.72 -13.94
N THR A 240 -27.38 24.67 -15.27
CA THR A 240 -28.24 23.92 -16.19
C THR A 240 -27.41 22.98 -17.07
N THR A 241 -28.04 21.89 -17.51
CA THR A 241 -27.46 21.02 -18.53
C THR A 241 -27.46 21.73 -19.87
N ILE A 242 -26.30 21.80 -20.52
CA ILE A 242 -26.14 22.39 -21.85
C ILE A 242 -25.81 21.27 -22.84
N ASN A 243 -26.67 21.10 -23.85
CA ASN A 243 -26.48 20.14 -24.93
C ASN A 243 -26.36 20.87 -26.27
N ILE A 244 -25.19 20.75 -26.89
CA ILE A 244 -24.82 21.40 -28.14
C ILE A 244 -24.71 20.32 -29.21
N LEU A 245 -25.53 20.47 -30.25
CA LEU A 245 -25.59 19.55 -31.38
C LEU A 245 -24.45 19.77 -32.38
N ASP A 246 -24.08 21.03 -32.62
CA ASP A 246 -22.91 21.45 -33.38
C ASP A 246 -22.13 22.52 -32.62
N ALA A 247 -20.90 22.19 -32.24
CA ALA A 247 -20.02 23.07 -31.48
C ALA A 247 -19.63 24.33 -32.25
N TYR A 248 -19.48 24.27 -33.58
CA TYR A 248 -19.03 25.42 -34.36
C TYR A 248 -20.14 26.44 -34.62
N GLU A 249 -21.39 26.06 -34.38
CA GLU A 249 -22.56 26.94 -34.42
C GLU A 249 -22.87 27.58 -33.05
N ASP A 250 -22.25 27.11 -31.96
CA ASP A 250 -22.46 27.67 -30.62
C ASP A 250 -21.41 28.74 -30.29
N SER A 251 -21.87 29.96 -30.02
CA SER A 251 -21.02 31.11 -29.69
C SER A 251 -20.11 30.93 -28.46
N ARG A 252 -20.43 29.98 -27.57
CA ARG A 252 -19.65 29.70 -26.36
C ARG A 252 -18.48 28.77 -26.65
N PHE A 253 -18.45 28.09 -27.80
CA PHE A 253 -17.38 27.17 -28.15
C PHE A 253 -16.14 27.92 -28.67
N ASN A 254 -14.96 27.54 -28.18
CA ASN A 254 -13.69 28.10 -28.64
C ASN A 254 -12.99 27.13 -29.62
N PRO A 255 -12.95 27.43 -30.93
CA PRO A 255 -12.34 26.56 -31.94
C PRO A 255 -10.80 26.59 -31.94
N GLU A 256 -10.14 27.48 -31.19
CA GLU A 256 -8.68 27.55 -31.17
C GLU A 256 -8.02 26.27 -30.66
N VAL A 257 -8.65 25.60 -29.70
CA VAL A 257 -8.12 24.36 -29.11
C VAL A 257 -8.14 23.23 -30.14
N ASP A 258 -9.22 23.12 -30.90
CA ASP A 258 -9.34 22.20 -32.03
C ASP A 258 -8.26 22.47 -33.09
N GLN A 259 -8.06 23.74 -33.47
CA GLN A 259 -7.06 24.14 -34.47
C GLN A 259 -5.63 23.79 -34.05
N LYS A 260 -5.30 23.96 -32.76
CA LYS A 260 -3.97 23.64 -32.22
C LYS A 260 -3.73 22.14 -32.07
N THR A 261 -4.77 21.39 -31.70
CA THR A 261 -4.64 19.95 -31.38
C THR A 261 -4.93 19.02 -32.56
N GLY A 262 -5.56 19.54 -33.62
CA GLY A 262 -6.09 18.74 -34.73
C GLY A 262 -7.32 17.91 -34.37
N PHE A 263 -7.84 18.05 -33.14
CA PHE A 263 -9.10 17.43 -32.73
C PHE A 263 -10.27 18.24 -33.29
N ARG A 264 -11.33 17.57 -33.75
CA ARG A 264 -12.56 18.22 -34.19
C ARG A 264 -13.67 17.95 -33.17
N THR A 265 -14.12 18.99 -32.50
CA THR A 265 -15.28 18.99 -31.64
C THR A 265 -16.54 19.19 -32.47
N ARG A 266 -17.55 18.33 -32.28
CA ARG A 266 -18.78 18.26 -33.07
C ARG A 266 -19.99 18.44 -32.17
N SER A 267 -20.20 17.53 -31.23
CA SER A 267 -21.27 17.64 -30.23
C SER A 267 -20.70 17.71 -28.81
N ILE A 268 -21.35 18.44 -27.92
CA ILE A 268 -20.94 18.62 -26.53
C ILE A 268 -22.17 18.52 -25.64
N ILE A 269 -22.09 17.75 -24.55
CA ILE A 269 -23.06 17.86 -23.45
C ILE A 269 -22.31 18.11 -22.14
N ALA A 270 -22.72 19.15 -21.42
CA ALA A 270 -22.17 19.51 -20.12
C ALA A 270 -23.29 19.46 -19.07
N VAL A 271 -23.10 18.67 -18.02
CA VAL A 271 -24.06 18.48 -16.93
C VAL A 271 -23.45 18.99 -15.63
N PRO A 272 -24.06 19.98 -14.95
CA PRO A 272 -23.55 20.52 -13.71
C PRO A 272 -23.68 19.51 -12.56
N ILE A 273 -22.74 19.57 -11.62
CA ILE A 273 -22.74 18.75 -10.41
C ILE A 273 -23.24 19.63 -9.26
N MET A 274 -24.47 19.35 -8.82
CA MET A 274 -25.19 20.16 -7.83
C MET A 274 -25.03 19.57 -6.42
N GLN A 275 -24.36 20.30 -5.52
CA GLN A 275 -24.32 20.01 -4.10
C GLN A 275 -25.45 20.73 -3.37
N SER A 276 -26.03 20.05 -2.38
CA SER A 276 -27.05 20.64 -1.50
C SER A 276 -26.30 21.19 -0.28
N GLU A 277 -26.53 22.45 0.04
CA GLU A 277 -25.81 23.15 1.11
C GLU A 277 -26.84 23.88 1.98
N GLY A 278 -27.20 23.29 3.12
CA GLY A 278 -28.29 23.78 3.97
C GLY A 278 -29.61 23.89 3.21
N SER A 279 -30.12 25.12 3.07
CA SER A 279 -31.34 25.48 2.33
C SER A 279 -31.09 25.87 0.86
N GLY A 280 -29.84 25.86 0.39
CA GLY A 280 -29.45 26.22 -0.97
C GLY A 280 -28.87 25.06 -1.80
N SER A 281 -28.54 25.36 -3.05
CA SER A 281 -27.77 24.47 -3.91
C SER A 281 -26.59 25.21 -4.53
N ARG A 282 -25.43 24.56 -4.54
CA ARG A 282 -24.17 25.06 -5.06
C ARG A 282 -23.69 24.17 -6.19
N VAL A 283 -23.12 24.77 -7.25
CA VAL A 283 -22.46 24.00 -8.32
C VAL A 283 -20.99 23.79 -7.96
N ILE A 284 -20.58 22.53 -7.80
CA ILE A 284 -19.20 22.15 -7.44
C ILE A 284 -18.34 21.76 -8.65
N GLY A 285 -18.94 21.70 -9.84
CA GLY A 285 -18.27 21.32 -11.08
C GLY A 285 -19.25 20.92 -12.17
N CYS A 286 -18.75 20.31 -13.25
CA CYS A 286 -19.57 19.71 -14.29
C CYS A 286 -18.90 18.51 -14.95
N ILE A 287 -19.71 17.56 -15.42
CA ILE A 287 -19.27 16.48 -16.32
C ILE A 287 -19.52 16.95 -17.74
N GLN A 288 -18.47 16.99 -18.57
CA GLN A 288 -18.58 17.32 -19.98
C GLN A 288 -18.18 16.12 -20.84
N MET A 289 -19.07 15.74 -21.74
CA MET A 289 -18.85 14.74 -22.78
C MET A 289 -18.72 15.43 -24.13
N VAL A 290 -17.83 14.91 -24.97
CA VAL A 290 -17.54 15.47 -26.29
C VAL A 290 -17.59 14.39 -27.35
N ASN A 291 -18.24 14.73 -28.47
CA ASN A 291 -18.48 13.91 -29.65
C ASN A 291 -19.20 12.60 -29.33
N LYS A 292 -20.53 12.62 -29.38
CA LYS A 292 -21.33 11.41 -29.34
C LYS A 292 -21.03 10.53 -30.56
N LYS A 293 -20.97 9.22 -30.32
CA LYS A 293 -20.91 8.18 -31.34
C LYS A 293 -22.18 7.35 -31.32
N ASN A 294 -22.68 7.02 -32.50
CA ASN A 294 -23.73 6.03 -32.69
C ASN A 294 -23.15 4.62 -32.53
N SER A 295 -24.03 3.61 -32.47
CA SER A 295 -23.63 2.20 -32.34
C SER A 295 -22.78 1.69 -33.50
N ASP A 296 -22.87 2.31 -34.66
CA ASP A 296 -22.07 2.04 -35.86
C ASP A 296 -20.78 2.88 -35.95
N PHE A 297 -20.42 3.57 -34.86
CA PHE A 297 -19.25 4.47 -34.75
C PHE A 297 -19.31 5.74 -35.61
N THR A 298 -20.46 6.03 -36.24
CA THR A 298 -20.71 7.31 -36.91
C THR A 298 -20.93 8.43 -35.88
N ASP A 299 -20.85 9.67 -36.33
CA ASP A 299 -21.10 10.82 -35.47
C ASP A 299 -22.59 10.94 -35.11
N GLY A 300 -22.86 11.17 -33.83
CA GLY A 300 -24.20 11.33 -33.30
C GLY A 300 -24.35 12.61 -32.47
N VAL A 301 -25.53 12.77 -31.89
CA VAL A 301 -25.88 13.84 -30.96
C VAL A 301 -26.34 13.24 -29.63
N PHE A 302 -26.03 13.92 -28.53
CA PHE A 302 -26.48 13.48 -27.22
C PHE A 302 -27.99 13.68 -27.08
N ASP A 303 -28.68 12.70 -26.54
CA ASP A 303 -30.13 12.74 -26.33
C ASP A 303 -30.51 12.99 -24.85
N GLU A 304 -31.81 12.99 -24.55
CA GLU A 304 -32.30 13.14 -23.17
C GLU A 304 -31.90 11.98 -22.26
N ASN A 305 -31.71 10.77 -22.80
CA ASN A 305 -31.31 9.62 -22.01
C ASN A 305 -29.84 9.75 -21.58
N ASP A 306 -28.98 10.22 -22.49
CA ASP A 306 -27.61 10.59 -22.19
C ASP A 306 -27.57 11.65 -21.08
N ALA A 307 -28.39 12.70 -21.18
CA ALA A 307 -28.48 13.73 -20.15
C ALA A 307 -28.90 13.15 -18.78
N LYS A 308 -29.88 12.24 -18.74
CA LYS A 308 -30.33 11.57 -17.51
C LYS A 308 -29.23 10.69 -16.90
N LEU A 309 -28.52 9.91 -17.73
CA LEU A 309 -27.40 9.07 -17.30
C LEU A 309 -26.26 9.91 -16.72
N LEU A 310 -25.90 11.01 -17.37
CA LEU A 310 -24.88 11.92 -16.89
C LEU A 310 -25.29 12.62 -15.60
N THR A 311 -26.57 12.97 -15.45
CA THR A 311 -27.12 13.51 -14.20
C THR A 311 -27.00 12.51 -13.05
N MET A 312 -27.27 11.23 -13.32
CA MET A 312 -27.04 10.15 -12.34
C MET A 312 -25.56 10.03 -11.95
N LEU A 313 -24.65 10.08 -12.93
CA LEU A 313 -23.20 10.05 -12.67
C LEU A 313 -22.72 11.28 -11.88
N ALA A 314 -23.26 12.47 -12.16
CA ALA A 314 -23.00 13.67 -11.38
C ALA A 314 -23.44 13.50 -9.92
N GLY A 315 -24.55 12.80 -9.67
CA GLY A 315 -24.99 12.40 -8.33
C GLY A 315 -23.97 11.51 -7.59
N HIS A 316 -23.32 10.58 -8.29
CA HIS A 316 -22.23 9.78 -7.69
C HIS A 316 -21.02 10.65 -7.35
N VAL A 317 -20.58 11.52 -8.26
CA VAL A 317 -19.45 12.44 -8.01
C VAL A 317 -19.71 13.32 -6.78
N LYS A 318 -20.94 13.84 -6.64
CA LYS A 318 -21.39 14.59 -5.47
C LYS A 318 -21.22 13.79 -4.18
N ALA A 319 -21.70 12.55 -4.13
CA ALA A 319 -21.64 11.72 -2.92
C ALA A 319 -20.20 11.50 -2.44
N PHE A 320 -19.27 11.24 -3.37
CA PHE A 320 -17.86 11.05 -3.03
C PHE A 320 -17.15 12.34 -2.60
N THR A 321 -17.50 13.47 -3.22
CA THR A 321 -16.92 14.77 -2.84
C THR A 321 -17.32 15.16 -1.42
N LYS A 322 -18.60 14.95 -1.03
CA LYS A 322 -19.08 15.19 0.34
C LYS A 322 -18.34 14.35 1.39
N LEU A 323 -18.17 13.04 1.13
CA LEU A 323 -17.50 12.11 2.04
C LEU A 323 -16.05 12.51 2.36
N VAL A 324 -15.36 13.18 1.45
CA VAL A 324 -13.96 13.57 1.63
C VAL A 324 -13.79 14.97 2.19
N ALA A 325 -14.74 15.87 1.92
CA ALA A 325 -14.78 17.19 2.54
C ALA A 325 -15.03 17.14 4.07
N GLY A 326 -15.51 16.00 4.60
CA GLY A 326 -15.77 15.84 6.03
C GLY A 326 -16.97 16.63 6.54
N GLU A 327 -17.84 17.06 5.62
CA GLU A 327 -19.10 17.71 5.93
C GLU A 327 -20.15 16.62 6.13
N ASP A 328 -20.41 16.20 7.37
CA ASP A 328 -21.58 15.38 7.71
C ASP A 328 -22.81 16.25 7.95
#